data_AF-A0A7L3ZGV9-F1
#
_entry.id   AF-A0A7L3ZGV9-F1
#
_cell.length_a   1.000
_cell.length_b   1.000
_cell.length_c   1.000
_cell.angle_alpha   90.00
_cell.angle_beta   90.00
_cell.angle_gamma   90.00
#
_symmetry.space_group_name_H-M   'P 1'
#
loop_
_entity.id
_entity.type
_entity.pdbx_description
1 polymer ?
#
loop_
_entity_poly.entity_id
_entity_poly.type
_entity_poly.pdbx_seq_one_letter_code
_entity_poly.pdbx_strand_id
1 'polypeptide(L)'
;LCLGTMRNNFEGKKVIHFMYEVYTSVAETEIKKICRDVRQKWPSVKHIAVHHRLGVVPITEASVIIAVSSPHRAESLEAVMYCINTLKASVPIWKK
;
A
#
# COMPACT_ATOMS: atom_id res chain seq x y z
N LEU A 1 8.48 -4.74 5.61
CA LEU A 1 8.36 -3.53 4.78
C LEU A 1 8.06 -3.95 3.35
N CYS A 2 7.09 -3.31 2.70
CA CYS A 2 6.83 -3.44 1.27
C CYS A 2 6.87 -2.05 0.64
N LEU A 3 7.63 -1.91 -0.45
CA LEU A 3 7.77 -0.67 -1.22
C LEU A 3 7.26 -0.92 -2.64
N GLY A 4 6.23 -0.18 -3.05
CA GLY A 4 5.73 -0.19 -4.42
C GLY A 4 6.35 0.94 -5.23
N THR A 5 7.32 0.64 -6.08
CA THR A 5 8.00 1.63 -6.93
C THR A 5 7.44 1.65 -8.35
N MET A 6 7.54 2.82 -9.00
CA MET A 6 7.08 3.01 -10.37
C MET A 6 8.06 2.43 -11.38
N ARG A 7 7.55 1.59 -12.28
CA ARG A 7 8.32 1.01 -13.39
C ARG A 7 8.22 1.88 -14.64
N ASN A 8 9.28 1.90 -15.43
CA ASN A 8 9.39 2.71 -16.65
C ASN A 8 8.61 2.19 -17.87
N ASN A 9 7.83 1.12 -17.70
CA ASN A 9 7.07 0.48 -18.78
C ASN A 9 5.66 0.09 -18.33
N PHE A 10 4.70 0.28 -19.23
CA PHE A 10 3.33 -0.18 -19.08
C PHE A 10 2.77 -0.49 -20.49
N GLU A 11 2.30 -1.72 -20.71
CA GLU A 11 1.71 -2.17 -21.99
C GLU A 11 2.58 -1.84 -23.23
N GLY A 12 3.89 -2.05 -23.12
CA GLY A 12 4.85 -1.79 -24.20
C GLY A 12 5.20 -0.32 -24.43
N LYS A 13 4.59 0.62 -23.69
CA LYS A 13 4.91 2.06 -23.76
C LYS A 13 5.89 2.48 -22.67
N LYS A 14 6.78 3.41 -22.99
CA LYS A 14 7.67 4.06 -22.03
C LYS A 14 6.86 5.04 -21.17
N VAL A 15 6.93 4.87 -19.85
CA VAL A 15 6.25 5.73 -18.88
C VAL A 15 7.27 6.68 -18.24
N ILE A 16 6.92 7.96 -18.13
CA ILE A 16 7.77 9.02 -17.55
C ILE A 16 7.39 9.37 -16.11
N HIS A 17 6.12 9.25 -15.76
CA HIS A 17 5.60 9.41 -14.41
C HIS A 17 4.23 8.75 -14.30
N PHE A 18 3.76 8.56 -13.07
CA PHE A 18 2.38 8.20 -12.78
C PHE A 18 1.71 9.33 -12.00
N MET A 19 0.42 9.54 -12.22
CA MET A 19 -0.38 10.46 -11.41
C MET A 19 -1.41 9.69 -10.61
N TYR A 20 -1.38 9.89 -9.29
CA TYR A 20 -2.28 9.23 -8.35
C TYR A 20 -3.35 10.19 -7.83
N GLU A 21 -4.61 9.82 -8.04
CA GLU A 21 -5.79 10.53 -7.54
C GLU A 21 -6.54 9.60 -6.58
N VAL A 22 -7.13 10.18 -5.53
CA VAL A 22 -7.89 9.43 -4.54
C VAL A 22 -9.02 10.27 -3.96
N TYR A 23 -10.13 9.63 -3.63
CA TYR A 23 -11.12 10.21 -2.73
C TYR A 23 -10.64 9.98 -1.29
N THR A 24 -9.95 10.97 -0.74
CA THR A 24 -9.13 10.85 0.49
C THR A 24 -9.90 10.30 1.68
N SER A 25 -11.12 10.76 1.93
CA SER A 25 -11.93 10.34 3.07
C SER A 25 -12.33 8.86 3.03
N VAL A 26 -12.65 8.32 1.84
CA VAL A 26 -12.91 6.88 1.68
C VAL A 26 -11.61 6.10 1.81
N ALA A 27 -10.52 6.57 1.20
CA ALA A 27 -9.25 5.85 1.29
C ALA A 27 -8.71 5.75 2.72
N GLU A 28 -8.79 6.80 3.51
CA GLU A 28 -8.44 6.74 4.94
C GLU A 28 -9.30 5.75 5.71
N THR A 29 -10.61 5.72 5.41
CA THR A 29 -11.55 4.80 6.05
C THR A 29 -11.23 3.35 5.69
N GLU A 30 -11.00 3.04 4.42
CA GLU A 30 -10.64 1.70 3.97
C GLU A 30 -9.28 1.26 4.51
N ILE A 31 -8.26 2.14 4.53
CA ILE A 31 -6.96 1.83 5.13
C ILE A 31 -7.10 1.53 6.63
N LYS A 32 -7.93 2.29 7.37
CA LYS A 32 -8.23 2.01 8.79
C LYS A 32 -8.92 0.66 8.97
N LYS A 33 -9.85 0.28 8.07
CA LYS A 33 -10.48 -1.04 8.08
C LYS A 33 -9.45 -2.15 7.88
N ILE A 34 -8.57 -2.03 6.87
CA ILE A 34 -7.47 -2.98 6.62
C ILE A 34 -6.60 -3.15 7.87
N CYS A 35 -6.21 -2.05 8.52
CA CYS A 35 -5.40 -2.10 9.74
C CYS A 35 -6.12 -2.84 10.88
N ARG A 36 -7.44 -2.66 11.02
CA ARG A 36 -8.26 -3.37 12.01
C ARG A 36 -8.32 -4.85 11.70
N ASP A 37 -8.55 -5.23 10.44
CA ASP A 37 -8.65 -6.62 10.01
C ASP A 37 -7.31 -7.36 10.21
N VAL A 38 -6.19 -6.68 9.95
CA VAL A 38 -4.85 -7.20 10.25
C VAL A 38 -4.69 -7.48 11.74
N ARG A 39 -5.10 -6.56 12.62
CA ARG A 39 -5.00 -6.76 14.08
C ARG A 39 -5.90 -7.88 14.58
N GLN A 40 -7.03 -8.12 13.92
CA GLN A 40 -7.92 -9.25 14.24
C GLN A 40 -7.30 -10.59 13.81
N LYS A 41 -6.72 -10.66 12.60
CA LYS A 41 -6.10 -11.88 12.06
C LYS A 41 -4.76 -12.22 12.70
N TRP A 42 -3.95 -11.21 13.03
CA TRP A 42 -2.65 -11.37 13.67
C TRP A 42 -2.56 -10.49 14.93
N PRO A 43 -3.09 -10.96 16.08
CA PRO A 43 -3.10 -10.19 17.34
C PRO A 43 -1.71 -9.82 17.86
N SER A 44 -0.65 -10.52 17.43
CA SER A 44 0.73 -10.23 17.81
C SER A 44 1.32 -9.00 17.09
N VAL A 45 0.68 -8.50 16.02
CA VAL A 45 1.10 -7.30 15.30
C VAL A 45 1.06 -6.06 16.20
N LYS A 46 2.20 -5.37 16.29
CA LYS A 46 2.38 -4.19 17.15
C LYS A 46 2.04 -2.90 16.41
N HIS A 47 2.82 -2.57 15.38
CA HIS A 47 2.67 -1.33 14.62
C HIS A 47 2.38 -1.61 13.16
N ILE A 48 1.56 -0.76 12.55
CA ILE A 48 1.21 -0.79 11.13
C ILE A 48 1.34 0.66 10.64
N ALA A 49 2.09 0.85 9.56
CA ALA A 49 2.18 2.12 8.85
C ALA A 49 1.85 1.88 7.38
N VAL A 50 0.93 2.68 6.84
CA VAL A 50 0.52 2.64 5.44
C VAL A 50 0.58 4.06 4.92
N HIS A 51 1.45 4.30 3.95
CA HIS A 51 1.56 5.59 3.26
C HIS A 51 1.38 5.38 1.78
N HIS A 52 0.54 6.21 1.16
CA HIS A 52 0.37 6.25 -0.29
C HIS A 52 0.59 7.69 -0.76
N ARG A 53 1.51 7.87 -1.70
CA ARG A 53 1.79 9.15 -2.33
C ARG A 53 0.69 9.49 -3.33
N LEU A 54 0.32 10.76 -3.39
CA LEU A 54 -0.67 11.32 -4.31
C LEU A 54 0.02 12.31 -5.27
N GLY A 55 -0.67 12.63 -6.37
CA GLY A 55 -0.12 13.49 -7.40
C GLY A 55 0.94 12.77 -8.23
N VAL A 56 1.93 13.54 -8.71
CA VAL A 56 2.97 13.03 -9.60
C VAL A 56 4.02 12.21 -8.85
N VAL A 57 4.24 10.98 -9.30
CA VAL A 57 5.28 10.07 -8.80
C VAL A 57 6.23 9.72 -9.94
N PRO A 58 7.49 10.18 -9.89
CA PRO A 58 8.52 9.81 -10.85
C PRO A 58 8.79 8.30 -10.91
N ILE A 59 9.39 7.86 -12.02
CA ILE A 59 9.90 6.49 -12.15
C ILE A 59 10.92 6.19 -11.05
N THR A 60 10.99 4.93 -10.60
CA THR A 60 11.83 4.42 -9.50
C THR A 60 11.49 4.93 -8.10
N GLU A 61 10.64 5.95 -7.97
CA GLU A 61 10.18 6.42 -6.67
C GLU A 61 9.04 5.57 -6.11
N ALA A 62 8.96 5.55 -4.77
CA ALA A 62 7.92 4.83 -4.05
C ALA A 62 6.58 5.57 -4.11
N SER A 63 5.56 4.86 -4.59
CA SER A 63 4.17 5.30 -4.56
C SER A 63 3.44 4.85 -3.30
N VAL A 64 3.81 3.69 -2.76
CA VAL A 64 3.18 3.12 -1.58
C VAL A 64 4.23 2.45 -0.71
N ILE A 65 4.08 2.64 0.59
CA ILE A 65 4.93 2.05 1.62
C ILE A 65 4.03 1.41 2.67
N ILE A 66 4.27 0.13 2.97
CA ILE A 66 3.59 -0.59 4.03
C ILE A 66 4.63 -1.21 4.96
N ALA A 67 4.57 -0.88 6.24
CA ALA A 67 5.39 -1.47 7.28
C ALA A 67 4.52 -2.08 8.36
N VAL A 68 4.84 -3.31 8.77
CA VAL A 68 4.20 -4.01 9.88
C VAL A 68 5.29 -4.56 10.78
N SER A 69 5.11 -4.46 12.10
CA SER A 69 5.98 -5.08 13.09
C SER A 69 5.22 -6.09 13.95
N SER A 70 5.91 -7.17 14.32
CA SER A 70 5.41 -8.23 15.21
C SER A 70 6.60 -8.88 15.95
N PRO A 71 6.37 -9.58 17.08
CA PRO A 71 7.40 -10.30 17.82
C PRO A 71 8.13 -11.36 16.99
N HIS A 72 7.41 -12.05 16.10
CA HIS A 72 7.97 -13.05 15.21
C HIS A 72 7.73 -12.66 13.75
N ARG A 73 8.66 -13.08 12.88
CA ARG A 73 8.70 -12.61 11.48
C ARG A 73 7.50 -13.07 10.65
N ALA A 74 6.97 -14.26 10.92
CA ALA A 74 5.94 -14.88 10.09
C ALA A 74 4.70 -13.99 9.97
N GLU A 75 4.21 -13.49 11.10
CA GLU A 75 3.03 -12.64 11.17
C GLU A 75 3.26 -11.31 10.46
N SER A 76 4.42 -10.67 10.61
CA SER A 76 4.72 -9.43 9.89
C SER A 76 4.77 -9.62 8.38
N LEU A 77 5.30 -10.76 7.90
CA LEU A 77 5.41 -11.06 6.48
C LEU A 77 4.02 -11.30 5.87
N GLU A 78 3.21 -12.13 6.52
CA GLU A 78 1.84 -12.41 6.11
C GLU A 78 0.95 -11.17 6.17
N ALA A 79 1.03 -10.39 7.24
CA ALA A 79 0.26 -9.17 7.42
C ALA A 79 0.62 -8.09 6.38
N VAL A 80 1.92 -7.91 6.07
CA VAL A 80 2.33 -6.98 5.00
C VAL A 80 1.77 -7.41 3.65
N MET A 81 1.83 -8.70 3.34
CA MET A 81 1.30 -9.25 2.10
C MET A 81 -0.22 -9.05 2.00
N TYR A 82 -0.94 -9.32 3.09
CA TYR A 82 -2.38 -9.08 3.18
C TYR A 82 -2.70 -7.59 2.96
N CYS A 83 -2.02 -6.69 3.68
CA CYS A 83 -2.22 -5.25 3.54
C CYS A 83 -2.10 -4.75 2.10
N ILE A 84 -1.02 -5.10 1.38
CA ILE A 84 -0.81 -4.58 0.01
C ILE A 84 -1.84 -5.15 -0.97
N ASN A 85 -2.23 -6.42 -0.81
CA ASN A 85 -3.22 -7.05 -1.68
C ASN A 85 -4.61 -6.45 -1.43
N THR A 86 -5.01 -6.29 -0.17
CA THR A 86 -6.31 -5.69 0.16
C THR A 86 -6.35 -4.22 -0.22
N LEU A 87 -5.26 -3.46 -0.02
CA LEU A 87 -5.19 -2.06 -0.43
C LEU A 87 -5.46 -1.91 -1.93
N LYS A 88 -4.79 -2.71 -2.77
CA LYS A 88 -4.98 -2.67 -4.22
C LYS A 88 -6.37 -3.13 -4.68
N ALA A 89 -7.05 -3.97 -3.90
CA ALA A 89 -8.37 -4.49 -4.24
C ALA A 89 -9.53 -3.60 -3.77
N SER A 90 -9.38 -2.90 -2.65
CA SER A 90 -10.49 -2.22 -1.96
C SER A 90 -10.38 -0.70 -1.91
N VAL A 91 -9.16 -0.14 -1.96
CA VAL A 91 -8.97 1.30 -1.83
C VAL A 91 -9.06 1.93 -3.23
N PRO A 92 -9.98 2.89 -3.45
CA PRO A 92 -10.20 3.49 -4.77
C PRO A 92 -9.10 4.51 -5.07
N ILE A 93 -7.92 4.01 -5.46
CA ILE A 93 -6.76 4.80 -5.87
C ILE A 93 -6.59 4.61 -7.37
N TRP A 94 -6.73 5.69 -8.13
CA TRP A 94 -6.59 5.67 -9.58
C TRP A 94 -5.18 6.09 -9.97
N LYS A 95 -4.54 5.27 -10.81
CA LYS A 95 -3.29 5.62 -11.50
C LYS A 95 -3.62 6.09 -12.91
N LYS A 96 -3.03 7.21 -13.33
CA LYS A 96 -2.96 7.67 -14.72
C LYS A 96 -1.52 7.65 -15.19
#